data_AF-A0A519MRE6-F1
#
_entry.id   AF-A0A519MRE6-F1
#
_cell.length_a   1.000
_cell.length_b   1.000
_cell.length_c   1.000
_cell.angle_alpha   90.00
_cell.angle_beta   90.00
_cell.angle_gamma   90.00
#
_symmetry.space_group_name_H-M   'P 1'
#
loop_
_entity.id
_entity.type
_entity.pdbx_description
1 polymer ?
#
loop_
_entity_poly.entity_id
_entity_poly.type
_entity_poly.pdbx_seq_one_letter_code
_entity_poly.pdbx_strand_id
1 'polypeptide(L)'
;MDEDFNYDKYVDFYYSNLINSLVLLSLSARELEKLASPSFDPIDELYEEAQYAFTPVCFETIFRTNKVDTSFKDSLLKIKIELDAIPSEIWNYENMDNHEAWISTRKNANALLGKLGISHRKYTTDFITVYDKNGKGIDNLF
;
A
#
# COMPACT_ATOMS: atom_id res chain seq x y z
N MET A 1 -21.00 -10.55 26.42
CA MET A 1 -19.97 -9.71 27.06
C MET A 1 -18.97 -9.51 25.96
N ASP A 2 -19.27 -8.55 25.10
CA ASP A 2 -18.52 -8.35 23.87
C ASP A 2 -17.26 -7.62 24.28
N GLU A 3 -16.13 -8.33 24.24
CA GLU A 3 -14.84 -7.66 24.16
C GLU A 3 -14.89 -6.79 22.91
N ASP A 4 -15.15 -5.51 23.12
CA ASP A 4 -15.11 -4.49 22.08
C ASP A 4 -13.68 -4.47 21.56
N PHE A 5 -13.41 -5.29 20.53
CA PHE A 5 -12.10 -5.35 19.88
C PHE A 5 -11.83 -3.96 19.35
N ASN A 6 -11.06 -3.18 20.11
CA ASN A 6 -10.65 -1.86 19.69
C ASN A 6 -9.62 -2.02 18.57
N TYR A 7 -10.11 -2.20 17.34
CA TYR A 7 -9.31 -2.31 16.12
C TYR A 7 -8.50 -1.03 15.85
N ASP A 8 -8.93 0.11 16.40
CA ASP A 8 -8.25 1.40 16.20
C ASP A 8 -6.84 1.41 16.79
N LYS A 9 -6.55 0.54 17.78
CA LYS A 9 -5.20 0.43 18.36
C LYS A 9 -4.14 -0.07 17.35
N TYR A 10 -4.57 -0.64 16.22
CA TYR A 10 -3.70 -1.13 15.15
C TYR A 10 -3.71 -0.23 13.92
N VAL A 11 -4.26 0.99 14.02
CA VAL A 11 -4.40 1.90 12.88
C VAL A 11 -3.08 2.18 12.16
N ASP A 12 -1.97 2.27 12.89
CA ASP A 12 -0.66 2.53 12.27
C ASP A 12 -0.17 1.35 11.43
N PHE A 13 -0.49 0.12 11.84
CA PHE A 13 -0.25 -1.07 11.04
C PHE A 13 -1.12 -1.06 9.78
N TYR A 14 -2.42 -0.80 9.90
CA TYR A 14 -3.31 -0.71 8.74
C TYR A 14 -2.87 0.36 7.74
N TYR A 15 -2.46 1.52 8.25
CA TYR A 15 -1.93 2.60 7.43
C TYR A 15 -0.62 2.20 6.74
N SER A 16 0.27 1.48 7.42
CA SER A 16 1.52 0.98 6.84
C SER A 16 1.24 0.03 5.67
N ASN A 17 0.31 -0.93 5.83
CA ASN A 17 -0.06 -1.85 4.75
C ASN A 17 -0.63 -1.11 3.53
N LEU A 18 -1.45 -0.08 3.76
CA LEU A 18 -1.98 0.77 2.69
C LEU A 18 -0.85 1.50 1.94
N ILE A 19 0.09 2.11 2.67
CA ILE A 19 1.20 2.83 2.05
C ILE A 19 2.17 1.87 1.36
N ASN A 20 2.51 0.74 1.98
CA ASN A 20 3.35 -0.30 1.41
C ASN A 20 2.78 -0.84 0.11
N SER A 21 1.47 -1.14 0.08
CA SER A 21 0.77 -1.53 -1.15
C SER A 21 1.00 -0.50 -2.25
N LEU A 22 0.67 0.77 -1.98
CA LEU A 22 0.83 1.86 -2.95
C LEU A 22 2.28 2.05 -3.39
N VAL A 23 3.24 1.90 -2.49
CA VAL A 23 4.67 1.97 -2.80
C VAL A 23 5.07 0.82 -3.71
N LEU A 24 4.74 -0.44 -3.39
CA LEU A 24 5.05 -1.59 -4.24
C LEU A 24 4.41 -1.45 -5.63
N LEU A 25 3.14 -1.04 -5.70
CA LEU A 25 2.43 -0.69 -6.93
C LEU A 25 3.13 0.41 -7.75
N SER A 26 3.86 1.30 -7.09
CA SER A 26 4.49 2.46 -7.72
C SER A 26 5.81 2.13 -8.43
N LEU A 27 6.40 0.97 -8.15
CA LEU A 27 7.72 0.56 -8.62
C LEU A 27 7.67 -0.06 -10.02
N SER A 28 8.79 0.04 -10.75
CA SER A 28 9.02 -0.75 -11.97
C SER A 28 9.31 -2.21 -11.64
N ALA A 29 9.19 -3.10 -12.63
CA ALA A 29 9.54 -4.51 -12.47
C ALA A 29 10.97 -4.70 -11.95
N ARG A 30 11.91 -3.92 -12.51
CA ARG A 30 13.32 -3.91 -12.09
C ARG A 30 13.52 -3.42 -10.66
N GLU A 31 12.72 -2.48 -10.19
CA GLU A 31 12.81 -1.99 -8.80
C GLU A 31 12.23 -3.00 -7.81
N LEU A 32 11.14 -3.68 -8.17
CA LEU A 32 10.59 -4.78 -7.38
C LEU A 32 11.58 -5.94 -7.30
N GLU A 33 12.14 -6.37 -8.43
CA GLU A 33 13.13 -7.47 -8.48
C GLU A 33 14.34 -7.22 -7.55
N LYS A 34 14.75 -5.97 -7.34
CA LYS A 34 15.82 -5.62 -6.40
C LYS A 34 15.45 -5.80 -4.93
N LEU A 35 14.16 -5.82 -4.60
CA LEU A 35 13.66 -6.09 -3.26
C LEU A 35 13.58 -7.60 -2.98
N ALA A 36 13.54 -8.42 -4.03
CA ALA A 36 13.40 -9.86 -3.90
C ALA A 36 14.56 -10.47 -3.10
N SER A 37 14.22 -11.41 -2.22
CA SER A 37 15.18 -12.20 -1.45
C SER A 37 14.65 -13.63 -1.30
N PRO A 38 15.47 -14.59 -0.84
CA PRO A 38 15.00 -15.97 -0.67
C PRO A 38 13.75 -16.14 0.19
N SER A 39 13.44 -15.17 1.06
CA SER A 39 12.27 -15.17 1.94
C SER A 39 11.28 -14.05 1.64
N PHE A 40 11.39 -13.38 0.50
CA PHE A 40 10.56 -12.23 0.14
C PHE A 40 10.32 -12.18 -1.37
N ASP A 41 9.07 -12.38 -1.78
CA ASP A 41 8.61 -12.11 -3.14
C ASP A 41 7.81 -10.79 -3.15
N PRO A 42 8.32 -9.74 -3.81
CA PRO A 42 7.65 -8.43 -3.86
C PRO A 42 6.29 -8.43 -4.57
N ILE A 43 6.04 -9.35 -5.50
CA ILE A 43 4.75 -9.45 -6.21
C ILE A 43 3.73 -10.10 -5.29
N ASP A 44 4.12 -11.16 -4.58
CA ASP A 44 3.26 -11.80 -3.58
C ASP A 44 2.99 -10.85 -2.41
N GLU A 45 4.01 -10.14 -1.92
CA GLU A 45 3.85 -9.13 -0.86
C GLU A 45 2.88 -8.03 -1.29
N LEU A 46 3.00 -7.53 -2.53
CA LEU A 46 2.06 -6.55 -3.07
C LEU A 46 0.63 -7.09 -3.05
N TYR A 47 0.43 -8.35 -3.43
CA TYR A 47 -0.88 -8.97 -3.39
C TYR A 47 -1.42 -9.04 -1.95
N GLU A 48 -0.63 -9.56 -1.02
CA GLU A 48 -1.03 -9.74 0.38
C GLU A 48 -1.33 -8.41 1.08
N GLU A 49 -0.42 -7.44 0.96
CA GLU A 49 -0.57 -6.10 1.54
C GLU A 49 -1.84 -5.42 0.99
N ALA A 50 -2.08 -5.52 -0.33
CA ALA A 50 -3.25 -4.92 -0.95
C ALA A 50 -4.55 -5.63 -0.54
N GLN A 51 -4.57 -6.96 -0.42
CA GLN A 51 -5.76 -7.64 0.07
C GLN A 51 -6.08 -7.25 1.52
N TYR A 52 -5.05 -7.14 2.36
CA TYR A 52 -5.23 -6.79 3.77
C TYR A 52 -5.66 -5.34 3.97
N ALA A 53 -4.95 -4.39 3.35
CA ALA A 53 -5.17 -2.95 3.51
C ALA A 53 -6.58 -2.51 3.09
N PHE A 54 -7.18 -3.22 2.11
CA PHE A 54 -8.51 -2.93 1.59
C PHE A 54 -9.62 -3.80 2.22
N THR A 55 -9.32 -4.59 3.24
CA THR A 55 -10.39 -5.19 4.06
C THR A 55 -11.24 -4.07 4.70
N PRO A 56 -12.57 -4.25 4.86
CA PRO A 56 -13.43 -3.21 5.40
C PRO A 56 -12.97 -2.67 6.76
N VAL A 57 -12.50 -3.56 7.64
CA VAL A 57 -12.04 -3.17 8.98
C VAL A 57 -10.79 -2.29 8.90
N CYS A 58 -9.76 -2.70 8.16
CA CYS A 58 -8.52 -1.94 8.05
C CYS A 58 -8.76 -0.60 7.36
N PHE A 59 -9.46 -0.65 6.22
CA PHE A 59 -9.69 0.53 5.38
C PHE A 59 -10.52 1.59 6.10
N GLU A 60 -11.66 1.22 6.70
CA GLU A 60 -12.51 2.18 7.42
C GLU A 60 -11.84 2.71 8.69
N THR A 61 -11.02 1.90 9.37
CA THR A 61 -10.30 2.34 10.57
C THR A 61 -9.38 3.52 10.27
N ILE A 62 -8.61 3.46 9.17
CA ILE A 62 -7.68 4.54 8.77
C ILE A 62 -8.40 5.89 8.59
N PHE A 63 -9.61 5.89 8.02
CA PHE A 63 -10.39 7.12 7.85
C PHE A 63 -11.06 7.57 9.14
N ARG A 64 -11.64 6.64 9.90
CA ARG A 64 -12.34 6.96 11.16
C ARG A 64 -11.41 7.57 12.20
N THR A 65 -10.14 7.15 12.23
CA THR A 65 -9.10 7.71 13.11
C THR A 65 -8.37 8.91 12.49
N ASN A 66 -8.78 9.38 11.30
CA ASN A 66 -8.17 10.49 10.57
C ASN A 66 -6.68 10.32 10.23
N LYS A 67 -6.19 9.08 10.03
CA LYS A 67 -4.83 8.87 9.51
C LYS A 67 -4.72 9.27 8.04
N VAL A 68 -5.80 9.08 7.29
CA VAL A 68 -5.96 9.58 5.92
C VAL A 68 -7.22 10.41 5.85
N ASP A 69 -7.13 11.55 5.16
CA ASP A 69 -8.29 12.40 4.91
C ASP A 69 -9.33 11.67 4.05
N THR A 70 -10.60 11.75 4.44
CA THR A 70 -11.73 11.09 3.74
C THR A 70 -11.84 11.47 2.27
N SER A 71 -11.33 12.64 1.85
CA SER A 71 -11.26 13.04 0.44
C SER A 71 -10.42 12.12 -0.44
N PHE A 72 -9.53 11.30 0.14
CA PHE A 72 -8.75 10.30 -0.59
C PHE A 72 -9.46 8.96 -0.78
N LYS A 73 -10.59 8.73 -0.09
CA LYS A 73 -11.25 7.41 -0.04
C LYS A 73 -11.61 6.88 -1.44
N ASP A 74 -12.25 7.71 -2.26
CA ASP A 74 -12.63 7.33 -3.63
C ASP A 74 -11.41 7.08 -4.52
N SER A 75 -10.34 7.85 -4.32
CA SER A 75 -9.09 7.65 -5.08
C SER A 75 -8.42 6.33 -4.71
N LEU A 76 -8.42 5.95 -3.43
CA LEU A 76 -7.88 4.68 -2.95
C LEU A 76 -8.72 3.49 -3.42
N LEU A 77 -10.05 3.58 -3.34
CA LEU A 77 -10.95 2.55 -3.85
C LEU A 77 -10.80 2.35 -5.36
N LYS A 78 -10.58 3.44 -6.11
CA LYS A 78 -10.29 3.36 -7.55
C LYS A 78 -9.02 2.57 -7.83
N ILE A 79 -7.94 2.77 -7.06
CA ILE A 79 -6.72 1.96 -7.19
C ILE A 79 -7.01 0.48 -6.92
N LYS A 80 -7.80 0.16 -5.88
CA LYS A 80 -8.17 -1.23 -5.59
C LYS A 80 -8.93 -1.88 -6.75
N ILE A 81 -9.89 -1.16 -7.33
CA ILE A 81 -10.66 -1.63 -8.49
C ILE A 81 -9.73 -1.87 -9.69
N GLU A 82 -8.79 -0.95 -9.95
CA GLU A 82 -7.82 -1.10 -11.03
C GLU A 82 -6.90 -2.30 -10.81
N LEU A 83 -6.40 -2.51 -9.60
CA LEU A 83 -5.55 -3.65 -9.23
C LEU A 83 -6.29 -4.98 -9.35
N ASP A 84 -7.52 -5.07 -8.84
CA ASP A 84 -8.34 -6.28 -8.91
C ASP A 84 -8.73 -6.66 -10.34
N ALA A 85 -8.74 -5.68 -11.24
CA ALA A 85 -9.02 -5.92 -12.65
C ALA A 85 -7.82 -6.47 -13.43
N ILE A 86 -6.62 -6.52 -12.84
CA ILE A 86 -5.42 -7.09 -13.46
C ILE A 86 -5.52 -8.63 -13.43
N PRO A 87 -5.59 -9.31 -14.59
CA PRO A 87 -5.69 -10.77 -14.64
C PRO A 87 -4.47 -11.44 -13.99
N SER A 88 -4.69 -12.49 -13.20
CA SER A 88 -3.63 -13.22 -12.48
C SER A 88 -2.50 -13.72 -13.39
N GLU A 89 -2.80 -14.01 -14.65
CA GLU A 89 -1.87 -14.50 -15.68
C GLU A 89 -0.77 -13.48 -16.01
N ILE A 90 -1.00 -12.20 -15.73
CA ILE A 90 -0.05 -11.12 -15.97
C ILE A 90 0.55 -10.55 -14.68
N TRP A 91 0.39 -11.23 -13.54
CA TRP A 91 1.10 -10.92 -12.28
C TRP A 91 2.51 -11.51 -12.30
N ASN A 92 3.35 -10.95 -13.18
CA ASN A 92 4.75 -11.35 -13.31
C ASN A 92 5.58 -10.17 -13.84
N TYR A 93 6.89 -10.20 -13.57
CA TYR A 93 7.80 -9.11 -13.92
C TYR A 93 7.77 -8.73 -15.41
N GLU A 94 7.59 -9.70 -16.31
CA GLU A 94 7.56 -9.45 -17.76
C GLU A 94 6.41 -8.53 -18.18
N ASN A 95 5.28 -8.60 -17.47
CA ASN A 95 4.08 -7.84 -17.80
C ASN A 95 3.96 -6.52 -17.02
N MET A 96 4.59 -6.39 -15.85
CA MET A 96 4.42 -5.19 -14.99
C MET A 96 4.85 -3.88 -15.67
N ASP A 97 5.85 -3.93 -16.55
CA ASP A 97 6.33 -2.73 -17.25
C ASP A 97 5.72 -2.56 -18.65
N ASN A 98 5.04 -3.58 -19.17
CA ASN A 98 4.63 -3.63 -20.58
C ASN A 98 3.11 -3.68 -20.78
N HIS A 99 2.36 -4.18 -19.79
CA HIS A 99 0.91 -4.30 -19.89
C HIS A 99 0.22 -2.99 -19.48
N GLU A 100 -0.75 -2.55 -20.28
CA GLU A 100 -1.43 -1.25 -20.07
C GLU A 100 -2.10 -1.12 -18.71
N ALA A 101 -2.69 -2.20 -18.20
CA ALA A 101 -3.34 -2.24 -16.90
C ALA A 101 -2.34 -1.96 -15.76
N TRP A 102 -1.17 -2.59 -15.78
CA TRP A 102 -0.10 -2.33 -14.82
C TRP A 102 0.44 -0.91 -14.93
N ILE A 103 0.71 -0.43 -16.15
CA ILE A 103 1.22 0.92 -16.40
C ILE A 103 0.24 1.98 -15.86
N SER A 104 -1.06 1.83 -16.15
CA SER A 104 -2.11 2.75 -15.70
C SER A 104 -2.24 2.74 -14.17
N THR A 105 -2.34 1.56 -13.58
CA THR A 105 -2.49 1.39 -12.12
C THR A 105 -1.28 1.96 -11.38
N ARG A 106 -0.05 1.66 -11.83
CA ARG A 106 1.19 2.23 -11.28
C ARG A 106 1.24 3.75 -11.37
N LYS A 107 0.83 4.32 -12.51
CA LYS A 107 0.81 5.78 -12.69
C LYS A 107 -0.16 6.42 -11.70
N ASN A 108 -1.33 5.82 -11.50
CA ASN A 108 -2.34 6.32 -10.57
C ASN A 108 -1.87 6.19 -9.11
N ALA A 109 -1.26 5.06 -8.74
CA ALA A 109 -0.67 4.86 -7.42
C ALA A 109 0.43 5.90 -7.13
N ASN A 110 1.34 6.13 -8.08
CA ASN A 110 2.39 7.15 -7.97
C ASN A 110 1.82 8.56 -7.76
N ALA A 111 0.80 8.93 -8.53
CA ALA A 111 0.14 10.22 -8.40
C ALA A 111 -0.56 10.35 -7.04
N LEU A 112 -1.20 9.29 -6.55
CA LEU A 112 -1.88 9.28 -5.27
C LEU A 112 -0.90 9.40 -4.09
N LEU A 113 0.23 8.68 -4.12
CA LEU A 113 1.32 8.86 -3.16
C LEU A 113 1.79 10.31 -3.09
N GLY A 114 1.93 10.97 -4.25
CA GLY A 114 2.26 12.39 -4.33
C GLY A 114 1.23 13.29 -3.63
N LYS A 115 -0.07 13.02 -3.83
CA LYS A 115 -1.15 13.78 -3.17
C LYS A 115 -1.23 13.52 -1.67
N LEU A 116 -0.91 12.31 -1.22
CA LEU A 116 -0.80 11.94 0.20
C LEU A 116 0.45 12.55 0.87
N GLY A 117 1.31 13.23 0.11
CA GLY A 117 2.55 13.81 0.62
C GLY A 117 3.64 12.77 0.90
N ILE A 118 3.47 11.54 0.44
CA ILE A 118 4.47 10.47 0.57
C ILE A 118 5.51 10.70 -0.53
N SER A 119 6.70 11.16 -0.14
CA SER A 119 7.81 11.46 -1.04
C SER A 119 8.77 10.29 -1.22
N HIS A 120 8.82 9.37 -0.28
CA HIS A 120 9.63 8.16 -0.38
C HIS A 120 8.92 7.10 -1.25
N ARG A 121 9.70 6.36 -2.03
CA ARG A 121 9.27 5.20 -2.83
C ARG A 121 10.05 3.97 -2.40
N LYS A 122 10.27 3.84 -1.09
CA LYS A 122 11.02 2.74 -0.49
C LYS A 122 10.02 1.90 0.28
N TYR A 123 9.97 0.62 -0.05
CA TYR A 123 9.26 -0.37 0.75
C TYR A 123 9.94 -0.50 2.11
N THR A 124 9.15 -0.63 3.18
CA THR A 124 9.64 -0.71 4.56
C THR A 124 8.99 -1.89 5.26
N THR A 125 9.81 -2.85 5.70
CA THR A 125 9.39 -3.98 6.55
C THR A 125 9.24 -3.57 8.03
N ASP A 126 9.70 -2.38 8.39
CA ASP A 126 9.63 -1.87 9.75
C ASP A 126 8.21 -1.35 10.02
N PHE A 127 7.34 -2.25 10.50
CA PHE A 127 5.95 -1.99 10.90
C PHE A 127 5.76 -0.88 11.97
N ILE A 128 6.86 -0.28 12.43
CA ILE A 128 6.93 0.64 13.58
C ILE A 128 7.23 2.07 13.12
N THR A 129 7.71 2.26 11.89
CA THR A 129 8.21 3.57 11.43
C THR A 129 7.49 4.01 10.16
N VAL A 130 6.39 4.73 10.35
CA VAL A 130 5.75 5.49 9.26
C VAL A 130 6.61 6.71 8.97
N TYR A 131 7.09 6.88 7.75
CA TYR A 131 7.86 8.07 7.40
C TYR A 131 6.93 9.22 6.99
N ASP A 132 7.15 10.40 7.57
CA ASP A 132 6.42 11.60 7.19
C ASP A 132 6.83 12.09 5.78
N LYS A 133 6.18 13.16 5.32
CA LYS A 133 6.46 13.83 4.04
C LYS A 133 7.92 14.27 3.84
N ASN A 134 8.70 14.35 4.92
CA ASN A 134 10.10 14.74 4.93
C ASN A 134 11.05 13.54 5.05
N GLY A 135 10.53 12.31 5.02
CA GLY A 135 11.34 11.10 5.20
C GLY A 135 11.82 10.92 6.65
N LYS A 136 11.21 11.62 7.62
CA LYS A 136 11.49 11.40 9.04
C LYS A 136 10.64 10.24 9.53
N GLY A 137 11.28 9.25 10.14
CA GLY A 137 10.58 8.18 10.83
C GLY A 137 9.72 8.76 11.96
N ILE A 138 8.41 8.50 11.91
CA ILE A 138 7.52 8.69 13.04
C ILE A 138 7.69 7.43 13.88
N ASP A 139 8.68 7.45 14.77
CA ASP A 139 8.91 6.37 15.72
C ASP A 139 7.75 6.37 16.72
N ASN A 140 6.83 5.40 16.59
CA ASN A 140 5.96 5.06 17.70
C ASN A 140 6.73 4.10 18.60
N LEU A 141 7.39 4.68 19.61
CA LEU A 141 7.85 3.95 20.78
C LEU A 141 6.64 3.24 21.41
N PHE A 142 6.78 1.94 21.64
CA PHE A 142 5.97 1.19 22.59
C PHE A 142 5.84 1.92 23.94
#